data_AF-A0A3L7QEQ5-F1
#
_entry.id   AF-A0A3L7QEQ5-F1
#
_cell.length_a   1.000
_cell.length_b   1.000
_cell.length_c   1.000
_cell.angle_alpha   90.00
_cell.angle_beta   90.00
_cell.angle_gamma   90.00
#
_symmetry.space_group_name_H-M   'P 1'
#
loop_
_entity.id
_entity.type
_entity.pdbx_description
1 polymer ?
#
loop_
_entity_poly.entity_id
_entity_poly.type
_entity_poly.pdbx_seq_one_letter_code
_entity_poly.pdbx_strand_id
1 'polypeptide(L)'
;MDQREKLLAGGLGAVAALWMGITLYESQYAAPLTAKEQEVTSAQDLLNNNRAARRRLGMAQKTVRDSRRDSLPPDRVDAQRLYGDWCYSLAELSGWSQLSEKTESPGPLGKVAWRIPVTLTGKATREEIATFIWHFQQSNLLHRLAHLELVSQGNDGDPEFTVIVRLEGVSMNDAPERPRLFPETRLARAIDASTQSLEVERPIEGATTPFRIRIGHEFLRVVSVTGNFWSVERAIDQTTATAHEGDQSLQWAPIRTSPPDAESRDAITQRLVADSVFVKPAPVIEYRPKLAVATLPEMTRGTPWQAQLKAEGWNPQWPAPVFMAAAAPAGMTVSPAGEMTWTPPPELAAGAFKLRILVKAGDLTQFETEVAVTLREPNRPPKFIAAAPLNAFIGQPLLYSVKAEDEDAGTRLSYALIGTIPPGMSIDPTSGLVNWTPPETQEPGDVAIQVSVTDNGVPANTTTQEIRGQVDDDHAQFTFLVACIDQGDSRVAWLFDRLANTKTEVKMGDKIKASDMEFSIDSVDSTGIAIRGPRSRSRLELGQHLRQAKAFPPEPQTPPVPPKSVPLTKPTN
;
A
#
# COMPACT_ATOMS: atom_id res chain seq x y z
N MET A 1 7.37 -91.57 -72.38
CA MET A 1 7.04 -90.59 -71.33
C MET A 1 8.04 -90.76 -70.21
N ASP A 2 8.95 -89.81 -70.07
CA ASP A 2 10.10 -89.87 -69.17
C ASP A 2 9.65 -89.77 -67.69
N GLN A 3 10.42 -90.29 -66.72
CA GLN A 3 9.98 -90.37 -65.31
C GLN A 3 9.56 -88.99 -64.73
N ARG A 4 10.12 -87.91 -65.29
CA ARG A 4 9.83 -86.51 -64.96
C ARG A 4 8.46 -86.03 -65.47
N GLU A 5 8.00 -86.52 -66.62
CA GLU A 5 6.71 -86.13 -67.20
C GLU A 5 5.52 -86.69 -66.42
N LYS A 6 5.65 -87.88 -65.81
CA LYS A 6 4.60 -88.47 -64.96
C LYS A 6 4.45 -87.72 -63.63
N LEU A 7 5.56 -87.30 -63.04
CA LEU A 7 5.57 -86.45 -61.84
C LEU A 7 4.96 -85.08 -62.12
N LEU A 8 5.28 -84.47 -63.27
CA LEU A 8 4.68 -83.21 -63.70
C LEU A 8 3.17 -83.35 -63.96
N ALA A 9 2.72 -84.41 -64.65
CA ALA A 9 1.31 -84.65 -64.91
C ALA A 9 0.51 -84.92 -63.61
N GLY A 10 1.08 -85.67 -62.66
CA GLY A 10 0.48 -85.89 -61.34
C GLY A 10 0.40 -84.60 -60.51
N GLY A 11 1.45 -83.78 -60.54
CA GLY A 11 1.45 -82.45 -59.92
C GLY A 11 0.40 -81.53 -60.53
N LEU A 12 0.27 -81.51 -61.86
CA LEU A 12 -0.72 -80.71 -62.58
C LEU A 12 -2.15 -81.14 -62.26
N GLY A 13 -2.40 -82.45 -62.18
CA GLY A 13 -3.71 -83.01 -61.80
C GLY A 13 -4.09 -82.68 -60.35
N ALA A 14 -3.14 -82.74 -59.42
CA ALA A 14 -3.35 -82.34 -58.04
C ALA A 14 -3.69 -80.84 -57.92
N VAL A 15 -2.98 -79.99 -58.67
CA VAL A 15 -3.26 -78.54 -58.73
C VAL A 15 -4.65 -78.29 -59.33
N ALA A 16 -5.05 -78.98 -60.39
CA ALA A 16 -6.37 -78.85 -61.00
C ALA A 16 -7.50 -79.28 -60.04
N ALA A 17 -7.31 -80.37 -59.30
CA ALA A 17 -8.27 -80.84 -58.30
C ALA A 17 -8.38 -79.87 -57.11
N LEU A 18 -7.25 -79.32 -56.64
CA LEU A 18 -7.23 -78.26 -55.63
C LEU A 18 -7.94 -77.00 -56.12
N TRP A 19 -7.68 -76.58 -57.35
CA TRP A 19 -8.34 -75.44 -57.97
C TRP A 19 -9.85 -75.67 -58.07
N MET A 20 -10.29 -76.82 -58.57
CA MET A 20 -11.71 -77.16 -58.66
C MET A 20 -12.37 -77.24 -57.28
N GLY A 21 -11.68 -77.82 -56.28
CA GLY A 21 -12.13 -77.86 -54.89
C GLY A 21 -12.28 -76.46 -54.29
N ILE A 22 -11.33 -75.55 -54.54
CA ILE A 22 -11.40 -74.15 -54.12
C ILE A 22 -12.59 -73.46 -54.80
N THR A 23 -12.79 -73.63 -56.11
CA THR A 23 -13.92 -73.00 -56.82
C THR A 23 -15.30 -73.52 -56.35
N LEU A 24 -15.41 -74.81 -56.00
CA LEU A 24 -16.64 -75.38 -55.45
C LEU A 24 -16.88 -74.91 -54.02
N TYR A 25 -15.82 -74.82 -53.19
CA TYR A 25 -15.91 -74.25 -51.85
C TYR A 25 -16.33 -72.77 -51.90
N GLU A 26 -15.73 -71.99 -52.80
CA GLU A 26 -16.08 -70.59 -52.99
C GLU A 26 -17.53 -70.41 -53.44
N SER A 27 -17.98 -71.18 -54.43
CA SER A 27 -19.34 -71.03 -54.99
C SER A 27 -20.45 -71.59 -54.08
N GLN A 28 -20.25 -72.74 -53.45
CA GLN A 28 -21.28 -73.42 -52.65
C GLN A 28 -21.33 -72.97 -51.19
N TYR A 29 -20.21 -72.48 -50.65
CA TYR A 29 -20.11 -72.15 -49.22
C TYR A 29 -19.68 -70.70 -48.97
N ALA A 30 -18.54 -70.26 -49.52
CA ALA A 30 -18.01 -68.93 -49.19
C ALA A 30 -18.91 -67.80 -49.71
N ALA A 31 -19.32 -67.82 -50.98
CA ALA A 31 -20.13 -66.77 -51.58
C ALA A 31 -21.53 -66.61 -50.94
N PRO A 32 -22.29 -67.70 -50.67
CA PRO A 32 -23.56 -67.59 -49.92
C PRO A 32 -23.36 -67.09 -48.48
N LEU A 33 -22.28 -67.49 -47.81
CA LEU A 33 -21.96 -67.03 -46.46
C LEU A 33 -21.67 -65.52 -46.47
N THR A 34 -20.82 -65.05 -47.38
CA THR A 34 -20.53 -63.62 -47.54
C THR A 34 -21.79 -62.81 -47.90
N ALA A 35 -22.68 -63.36 -48.74
CA ALA A 35 -23.96 -62.72 -49.05
C ALA A 35 -24.86 -62.59 -47.81
N LYS A 36 -24.89 -63.61 -46.95
CA LYS A 36 -25.63 -63.57 -45.68
C LYS A 36 -25.00 -62.62 -44.67
N GLU A 37 -23.69 -62.55 -44.59
CA GLU A 37 -22.97 -61.56 -43.77
C GLU A 37 -23.31 -60.13 -44.22
N GLN A 38 -23.30 -59.86 -45.53
CA GLN A 38 -23.71 -58.56 -46.09
C GLN A 38 -25.18 -58.23 -45.77
N GLU A 39 -26.09 -59.21 -45.86
CA GLU A 39 -27.49 -59.05 -45.50
C GLU A 39 -27.64 -58.65 -44.02
N VAL A 40 -26.93 -59.34 -43.12
CA VAL A 40 -26.91 -59.03 -41.67
C VAL A 40 -26.35 -57.62 -41.43
N THR A 41 -25.26 -57.24 -42.08
CA THR A 41 -24.69 -55.90 -41.96
C THR A 41 -25.68 -54.82 -42.42
N SER A 42 -26.30 -55.00 -43.58
CA SER A 42 -27.29 -54.03 -44.11
C SER A 42 -28.53 -53.92 -43.21
N ALA A 43 -29.02 -55.02 -42.65
CA ALA A 43 -30.12 -55.03 -41.69
C ALA A 43 -29.73 -54.32 -40.38
N GLN A 44 -28.50 -54.52 -39.91
CA GLN A 44 -27.97 -53.84 -38.73
C GLN A 44 -27.83 -52.33 -38.95
N ASP A 45 -27.39 -51.90 -40.13
CA ASP A 45 -27.31 -50.49 -40.52
C ASP A 45 -28.70 -49.84 -40.58
N LEU A 46 -29.69 -50.52 -41.18
CA LEU A 46 -31.08 -50.06 -41.18
C LEU A 46 -31.65 -49.94 -39.77
N LEU A 47 -31.35 -50.87 -38.87
CA LEU A 47 -31.77 -50.81 -37.47
C LEU A 47 -31.12 -49.63 -36.74
N ASN A 48 -29.82 -49.42 -36.95
CA ASN A 48 -29.07 -48.30 -36.37
C ASN A 48 -29.61 -46.94 -36.86
N ASN A 49 -29.89 -46.83 -38.16
CA ASN A 49 -30.50 -45.64 -38.77
C ASN A 49 -31.89 -45.36 -38.22
N ASN A 50 -32.75 -46.39 -38.11
CA ASN A 50 -34.08 -46.24 -37.50
C ASN A 50 -34.00 -45.86 -36.01
N ARG A 51 -33.06 -46.42 -35.25
CA ARG A 51 -32.81 -46.03 -33.85
C ARG A 51 -32.34 -44.58 -33.75
N ALA A 52 -31.48 -44.13 -34.66
CA ALA A 52 -31.05 -42.74 -34.74
C ALA A 52 -32.22 -41.81 -35.09
N ALA A 53 -33.05 -42.18 -36.06
CA ALA A 53 -34.25 -41.43 -36.44
C ALA A 53 -35.26 -41.33 -35.29
N ARG A 54 -35.53 -42.40 -34.55
CA ARG A 54 -36.38 -42.38 -33.35
C ARG A 54 -35.82 -41.48 -32.25
N ARG A 55 -34.50 -41.51 -32.01
CA ARG A 55 -33.84 -40.60 -31.06
C ARG A 55 -33.99 -39.14 -31.49
N ARG A 56 -33.79 -38.83 -32.77
CA ARG A 56 -34.00 -37.48 -33.32
C ARG A 56 -35.45 -37.03 -33.18
N LEU A 57 -36.42 -37.90 -33.46
CA LEU A 57 -37.83 -37.61 -33.27
C LEU A 57 -38.17 -37.33 -31.80
N GLY A 58 -37.67 -38.17 -30.88
CA GLY A 58 -37.86 -37.97 -29.44
C GLY A 58 -37.25 -36.65 -28.95
N MET A 59 -36.04 -36.31 -29.43
CA MET A 59 -35.43 -35.01 -29.15
C MET A 59 -36.26 -33.86 -29.73
N ALA A 60 -36.71 -33.94 -30.99
CA ALA A 60 -37.55 -32.92 -31.60
C ALA A 60 -38.89 -32.73 -30.86
N GLN A 61 -39.54 -33.81 -30.43
CA GLN A 61 -40.75 -33.75 -29.62
C GLN A 61 -40.51 -33.08 -28.26
N LYS A 62 -39.38 -33.38 -27.61
CA LYS A 62 -38.96 -32.70 -26.39
C LYS A 62 -38.73 -31.21 -26.65
N THR A 63 -37.95 -30.86 -27.68
CA THR A 63 -37.68 -29.47 -28.06
C THR A 63 -38.95 -28.68 -28.33
N VAL A 64 -39.93 -29.25 -29.05
CA VAL A 64 -41.22 -28.59 -29.30
C VAL A 64 -42.00 -28.40 -27.99
N ARG A 65 -42.01 -29.39 -27.10
CA ARG A 65 -42.67 -29.29 -25.79
C ARG A 65 -42.05 -28.19 -24.93
N ASP A 66 -40.72 -28.17 -24.85
CA ASP A 66 -39.97 -27.16 -24.10
C ASP A 66 -40.19 -25.76 -24.72
N SER A 67 -40.18 -25.67 -26.05
CA SER A 67 -40.48 -24.42 -26.78
C SER A 67 -41.89 -23.89 -26.49
N ARG A 68 -42.90 -24.77 -26.45
CA ARG A 68 -44.27 -24.36 -26.10
C ARG A 68 -44.38 -23.85 -24.67
N ARG A 69 -43.69 -24.50 -23.72
CA ARG A 69 -43.63 -24.07 -22.32
C ARG A 69 -42.99 -22.68 -22.18
N ASP A 70 -41.93 -22.43 -22.96
CA ASP A 70 -41.13 -21.20 -22.87
C ASP A 70 -41.67 -20.07 -23.79
N SER A 71 -42.60 -20.39 -24.71
CA SER A 71 -43.26 -19.45 -25.62
C SER A 71 -44.21 -18.51 -24.91
N LEU A 72 -44.22 -17.21 -25.25
CA LEU A 72 -45.22 -16.23 -24.84
C LEU A 72 -46.67 -16.73 -25.09
N PRO A 73 -47.68 -16.16 -24.38
CA PRO A 73 -49.09 -16.51 -24.60
C PRO A 73 -49.49 -16.48 -26.08
N PRO A 74 -50.45 -17.33 -26.51
CA PRO A 74 -50.86 -17.40 -27.91
C PRO A 74 -51.67 -16.17 -28.35
N ASP A 75 -52.37 -15.48 -27.44
CA ASP A 75 -52.97 -14.18 -27.75
C ASP A 75 -51.87 -13.11 -27.92
N ARG A 76 -51.88 -12.45 -29.07
CA ARG A 76 -50.81 -11.53 -29.49
C ARG A 76 -50.81 -10.23 -28.70
N VAL A 77 -51.98 -9.77 -28.26
CA VAL A 77 -52.12 -8.52 -27.51
C VAL A 77 -51.62 -8.74 -26.09
N ASP A 78 -52.02 -9.85 -25.47
CA ASP A 78 -51.51 -10.25 -24.16
C ASP A 78 -50.02 -10.56 -24.20
N ALA A 79 -49.54 -11.27 -25.22
CA ALA A 79 -48.11 -11.54 -25.39
C ALA A 79 -47.30 -10.25 -25.49
N GLN A 80 -47.78 -9.27 -26.28
CA GLN A 80 -47.11 -7.99 -26.47
C GLN A 80 -47.07 -7.17 -25.18
N ARG A 81 -48.21 -7.02 -24.50
CA ARG A 81 -48.30 -6.31 -23.23
C ARG A 81 -47.44 -6.96 -22.15
N LEU A 82 -47.63 -8.26 -21.89
CA LEU A 82 -46.93 -8.97 -20.82
C LEU A 82 -45.41 -9.02 -21.05
N TYR A 83 -44.98 -9.16 -22.31
CA TYR A 83 -43.55 -9.17 -22.65
C TYR A 83 -42.92 -7.79 -22.59
N GLY A 84 -43.63 -6.74 -23.04
CA GLY A 84 -43.23 -5.34 -22.88
C GLY A 84 -43.01 -4.98 -21.42
N ASP A 85 -44.05 -5.17 -20.60
CA ASP A 85 -44.05 -4.91 -19.16
C ASP A 85 -42.87 -5.61 -18.47
N TRP A 86 -42.63 -6.88 -18.80
CA TRP A 86 -41.52 -7.64 -18.23
C TRP A 86 -40.15 -7.12 -18.66
N CYS A 87 -39.96 -6.81 -19.95
CA CYS A 87 -38.69 -6.27 -20.46
C CYS A 87 -38.39 -4.89 -19.85
N TYR A 88 -39.38 -4.00 -19.79
CA TYR A 88 -39.27 -2.69 -19.17
C TYR A 88 -38.87 -2.83 -17.70
N SER A 89 -39.62 -3.65 -16.96
CA SER A 89 -39.36 -3.92 -15.54
C SER A 89 -37.99 -4.54 -15.29
N LEU A 90 -37.46 -5.31 -16.23
CA LEU A 90 -36.13 -5.90 -16.14
C LEU A 90 -35.01 -4.87 -16.39
N ALA A 91 -35.22 -3.92 -17.30
CA ALA A 91 -34.28 -2.83 -17.54
C ALA A 91 -34.21 -1.89 -16.32
N GLU A 92 -35.37 -1.52 -15.77
CA GLU A 92 -35.45 -0.72 -14.54
C GLU A 92 -34.75 -1.40 -13.35
N LEU A 93 -34.98 -2.70 -13.17
CA LEU A 93 -34.29 -3.53 -12.16
C LEU A 93 -32.77 -3.54 -12.35
N SER A 94 -32.31 -3.44 -13.59
CA SER A 94 -30.88 -3.44 -13.92
C SER A 94 -30.24 -2.07 -13.75
N GLY A 95 -30.96 -1.07 -13.24
CA GLY A 95 -30.46 0.28 -12.95
C GLY A 95 -30.74 1.31 -14.06
N TRP A 96 -31.45 0.93 -15.13
CA TRP A 96 -31.65 1.85 -16.25
C TRP A 96 -32.55 3.02 -15.84
N SER A 97 -32.17 4.22 -16.25
CA SER A 97 -32.90 5.46 -16.01
C SER A 97 -33.49 6.02 -17.30
N GLN A 98 -34.43 6.96 -17.18
CA GLN A 98 -35.10 7.62 -18.33
C GLN A 98 -35.69 6.61 -19.35
N LEU A 99 -36.21 5.50 -18.84
CA LEU A 99 -36.67 4.38 -19.66
C LEU A 99 -37.96 4.73 -20.41
N SER A 100 -38.03 4.31 -21.67
CA SER A 100 -39.20 4.42 -22.54
C SER A 100 -39.35 3.14 -23.34
N GLU A 101 -40.57 2.61 -23.38
CA GLU A 101 -40.91 1.48 -24.25
C GLU A 101 -41.61 1.99 -25.51
N LYS A 102 -41.18 1.44 -26.65
CA LYS A 102 -41.90 1.53 -27.91
C LYS A 102 -42.30 0.14 -28.36
N THR A 103 -43.60 -0.09 -28.43
CA THR A 103 -44.16 -1.35 -28.86
C THR A 103 -44.37 -1.36 -30.38
N GLU A 104 -43.92 -2.41 -31.05
CA GLU A 104 -44.07 -2.59 -32.50
C GLU A 104 -45.09 -3.71 -32.79
N SER A 105 -45.75 -3.66 -33.95
CA SER A 105 -46.76 -4.66 -34.30
C SER A 105 -46.16 -6.08 -34.39
N PRO A 106 -46.82 -7.10 -33.82
CA PRO A 106 -46.43 -8.49 -33.98
C PRO A 106 -46.31 -8.91 -35.45
N GLY A 107 -45.26 -9.66 -35.78
CA GLY A 107 -45.01 -10.16 -37.14
C GLY A 107 -45.02 -11.70 -37.20
N PRO A 108 -45.39 -12.33 -38.32
CA PRO A 108 -45.38 -13.78 -38.42
C PRO A 108 -43.95 -14.35 -38.35
N LEU A 109 -43.79 -15.47 -37.65
CA LEU A 109 -42.57 -16.27 -37.59
C LEU A 109 -42.86 -17.68 -38.12
N GLY A 110 -42.72 -17.85 -39.44
CA GLY A 110 -43.14 -19.06 -40.13
C GLY A 110 -44.67 -19.23 -40.07
N LYS A 111 -45.13 -20.48 -39.96
CA LYS A 111 -46.57 -20.82 -39.94
C LYS A 111 -47.16 -21.07 -38.54
N VAL A 112 -46.30 -21.20 -37.53
CA VAL A 112 -46.67 -21.74 -36.21
C VAL A 112 -46.49 -20.76 -35.06
N ALA A 113 -45.90 -19.59 -35.31
CA ALA A 113 -45.60 -18.62 -34.28
C ALA A 113 -45.62 -17.17 -34.81
N TRP A 114 -45.61 -16.24 -33.88
CA TRP A 114 -45.49 -14.81 -34.06
C TRP A 114 -44.28 -14.30 -33.29
N ARG A 115 -43.60 -13.34 -33.90
CA ARG A 115 -42.58 -12.51 -33.26
C ARG A 115 -43.26 -11.32 -32.59
N ILE A 116 -42.88 -11.09 -31.34
CA ILE A 116 -43.36 -10.01 -30.47
C ILE A 116 -42.19 -9.05 -30.22
N PRO A 117 -42.04 -7.97 -31.02
CA PRO A 117 -40.97 -6.99 -30.86
C PRO A 117 -41.27 -5.96 -29.75
N VAL A 118 -40.25 -5.69 -28.93
CA VAL A 118 -40.25 -4.64 -27.89
C VAL A 118 -38.97 -3.84 -28.03
N THR A 119 -39.09 -2.52 -28.16
CA THR A 119 -37.92 -1.63 -28.19
C THR A 119 -37.89 -0.81 -26.91
N LEU A 120 -36.78 -0.89 -26.16
CA LEU A 120 -36.54 -0.07 -24.98
C LEU A 120 -35.49 0.99 -25.31
N THR A 121 -35.71 2.20 -24.84
CA THR A 121 -34.73 3.30 -24.86
C THR A 121 -34.53 3.82 -23.45
N GLY A 122 -33.29 4.00 -23.02
CA GLY A 122 -32.99 4.54 -21.69
C GLY A 122 -31.53 4.95 -21.56
N LYS A 123 -31.14 5.31 -20.34
CA LYS A 123 -29.74 5.55 -19.97
C LYS A 123 -29.26 4.49 -19.01
N ALA A 124 -28.04 4.01 -19.22
CA ALA A 124 -27.41 3.02 -18.37
C ALA A 124 -25.88 3.05 -18.52
N THR A 125 -25.20 2.70 -17.44
CA THR A 125 -23.76 2.42 -17.42
C THR A 125 -23.47 1.07 -18.09
N ARG A 126 -22.18 0.82 -18.39
CA ARG A 126 -21.73 -0.47 -18.94
C ARG A 126 -22.14 -1.65 -18.04
N GLU A 127 -21.97 -1.50 -16.73
CA GLU A 127 -22.28 -2.51 -15.73
C GLU A 127 -23.79 -2.83 -15.71
N GLU A 128 -24.65 -1.80 -15.75
CA GLU A 128 -26.11 -1.93 -15.79
C GLU A 128 -26.62 -2.56 -17.10
N ILE A 129 -25.99 -2.25 -18.24
CA ILE A 129 -26.27 -2.92 -19.52
C ILE A 129 -25.93 -4.41 -19.45
N ALA A 130 -24.75 -4.75 -18.91
CA ALA A 130 -24.33 -6.13 -18.76
C ALA A 130 -25.28 -6.92 -17.84
N THR A 131 -25.73 -6.32 -16.74
CA THR A 131 -26.70 -6.90 -15.81
C THR A 131 -28.05 -7.17 -16.49
N PHE A 132 -28.55 -6.21 -17.27
CA PHE A 132 -29.78 -6.38 -18.05
C PHE A 132 -29.68 -7.55 -19.04
N ILE A 133 -28.63 -7.57 -19.87
CA ILE A 133 -28.43 -8.62 -20.88
C ILE A 133 -28.33 -9.99 -20.20
N TRP A 134 -27.61 -10.04 -19.09
CA TRP A 134 -27.45 -11.29 -18.35
C TRP A 134 -28.78 -11.80 -17.81
N HIS A 135 -29.57 -10.99 -17.10
CA HIS A 135 -30.87 -11.43 -16.62
C HIS A 135 -31.83 -11.81 -17.75
N PHE A 136 -31.82 -11.05 -18.84
CA PHE A 136 -32.63 -11.32 -20.01
C PHE A 136 -32.32 -12.72 -20.55
N GLN A 137 -31.05 -13.01 -20.81
CA GLN A 137 -30.61 -14.30 -21.34
C GLN A 137 -30.87 -15.47 -20.40
N GLN A 138 -30.86 -15.26 -19.08
CA GLN A 138 -31.16 -16.31 -18.11
C GLN A 138 -32.64 -16.66 -18.06
N SER A 139 -33.55 -15.80 -18.53
CA SER A 139 -34.98 -16.08 -18.45
C SER A 139 -35.39 -17.25 -19.35
N ASN A 140 -36.29 -18.09 -18.82
CA ASN A 140 -36.81 -19.25 -19.55
C ASN A 140 -37.95 -18.86 -20.51
N LEU A 141 -37.72 -17.86 -21.36
CA LEU A 141 -38.62 -17.41 -22.42
C LEU A 141 -37.99 -17.65 -23.79
N LEU A 142 -38.78 -18.02 -24.79
CA LEU A 142 -38.34 -17.99 -26.19
C LEU A 142 -38.22 -16.55 -26.66
N HIS A 143 -37.02 -15.99 -26.53
CA HIS A 143 -36.75 -14.62 -26.89
C HIS A 143 -35.30 -14.42 -27.32
N ARG A 144 -34.99 -13.24 -27.85
CA ARG A 144 -33.63 -12.82 -28.19
C ARG A 144 -33.48 -11.31 -28.12
N LEU A 145 -32.24 -10.87 -27.94
CA LEU A 145 -31.82 -9.52 -28.23
C LEU A 145 -31.54 -9.44 -29.73
N ALA A 146 -32.34 -8.68 -30.47
CA ALA A 146 -32.25 -8.56 -31.92
C ALA A 146 -31.36 -7.39 -32.36
N HIS A 147 -31.30 -6.33 -31.56
CA HIS A 147 -30.46 -5.16 -31.81
C HIS A 147 -30.07 -4.49 -30.49
N LEU A 148 -28.85 -3.97 -30.40
CA LEU A 148 -28.37 -3.13 -29.31
C LEU A 148 -27.54 -2.01 -29.91
N GLU A 149 -27.95 -0.77 -29.65
CA GLU A 149 -27.24 0.45 -30.01
C GLU A 149 -26.85 1.18 -28.72
N LEU A 150 -25.59 1.59 -28.64
CA LEU A 150 -25.02 2.31 -27.51
C LEU A 150 -24.46 3.64 -28.02
N VAL A 151 -25.02 4.75 -27.55
CA VAL A 151 -24.58 6.10 -27.92
C VAL A 151 -23.95 6.75 -26.70
N SER A 152 -22.63 7.00 -26.77
CA SER A 152 -21.91 7.80 -25.78
C SER A 152 -22.05 9.28 -26.10
N GLN A 153 -22.23 10.12 -25.07
CA GLN A 153 -22.34 11.57 -25.21
C GLN A 153 -20.97 12.27 -25.39
N GLY A 154 -19.85 11.52 -25.38
CA GLY A 154 -18.54 12.02 -25.79
C GLY A 154 -17.80 12.94 -24.80
N ASN A 155 -18.33 13.13 -23.59
CA ASN A 155 -17.62 13.82 -22.53
C ASN A 155 -16.67 12.85 -21.81
N ASP A 156 -15.38 13.20 -21.72
CA ASP A 156 -14.41 12.41 -20.96
C ASP A 156 -14.90 12.20 -19.51
N GLY A 157 -15.11 10.95 -19.14
CA GLY A 157 -15.51 10.55 -17.79
C GLY A 157 -17.02 10.37 -17.55
N ASP A 158 -17.89 10.55 -18.54
CA ASP A 158 -19.31 10.19 -18.41
C ASP A 158 -19.51 8.67 -18.62
N PRO A 159 -19.90 7.91 -17.57
CA PRO A 159 -20.04 6.46 -17.68
C PRO A 159 -21.37 6.02 -18.33
N GLU A 160 -22.31 6.94 -18.57
CA GLU A 160 -23.65 6.61 -19.06
C GLU A 160 -23.75 6.58 -20.59
N PHE A 161 -24.42 5.56 -21.11
CA PHE A 161 -24.80 5.43 -22.51
C PHE A 161 -26.28 5.74 -22.66
N THR A 162 -26.65 6.39 -23.78
CA THR A 162 -28.02 6.25 -24.29
C THR A 162 -28.11 4.90 -24.98
N VAL A 163 -29.00 4.04 -24.49
CA VAL A 163 -29.15 2.66 -24.92
C VAL A 163 -30.46 2.51 -25.67
N ILE A 164 -30.41 1.94 -26.86
CA ILE A 164 -31.58 1.51 -27.62
C ILE A 164 -31.47 0.00 -27.84
N VAL A 165 -32.37 -0.78 -27.27
CA VAL A 165 -32.37 -2.24 -27.39
C VAL A 165 -33.68 -2.71 -28.01
N ARG A 166 -33.58 -3.54 -29.05
CA ARG A 166 -34.71 -4.24 -29.64
C ARG A 166 -34.69 -5.70 -29.23
N LEU A 167 -35.75 -6.11 -28.55
CA LEU A 167 -35.97 -7.44 -28.02
C LEU A 167 -37.10 -8.10 -28.81
N GLU A 168 -37.00 -9.41 -29.00
CA GLU A 168 -38.01 -10.18 -29.73
C GLU A 168 -38.37 -11.42 -28.95
N GLY A 169 -39.63 -11.51 -28.50
CA GLY A 169 -40.23 -12.72 -27.95
C GLY A 169 -40.94 -13.54 -29.01
N VAL A 170 -41.16 -14.82 -28.74
CA VAL A 170 -41.89 -15.74 -29.63
C VAL A 170 -43.19 -16.15 -28.94
N SER A 171 -44.31 -15.95 -29.65
CA SER A 171 -45.65 -16.42 -29.28
C SER A 171 -46.08 -17.51 -30.26
N MET A 172 -46.05 -18.77 -29.83
CA MET A 172 -46.50 -19.92 -30.61
C MET A 172 -48.02 -20.03 -30.54
N ASN A 173 -48.64 -20.37 -31.67
CA ASN A 173 -50.10 -20.47 -31.77
C ASN A 173 -50.69 -21.57 -30.87
N ASP A 174 -49.89 -22.56 -30.46
CA ASP A 174 -50.27 -23.69 -29.63
C ASP A 174 -49.58 -23.69 -28.24
N ALA A 175 -49.13 -22.51 -27.80
CA ALA A 175 -48.64 -22.28 -26.45
C ALA A 175 -49.78 -22.34 -25.42
N PRO A 176 -49.49 -22.68 -24.15
CA PRO A 176 -50.49 -22.63 -23.09
C PRO A 176 -50.92 -21.18 -22.81
N GLU A 177 -52.21 -20.98 -22.61
CA GLU A 177 -52.75 -19.71 -22.12
C GLU A 177 -52.21 -19.41 -20.72
N ARG A 178 -51.79 -18.17 -20.49
CA ARG A 178 -51.34 -17.73 -19.17
C ARG A 178 -51.62 -16.25 -18.95
N PRO A 179 -52.27 -15.88 -17.83
CA PRO A 179 -52.58 -14.48 -17.51
C PRO A 179 -51.33 -13.66 -17.10
N ARG A 180 -50.22 -14.34 -16.82
CA ARG A 180 -48.92 -13.77 -16.42
C ARG A 180 -47.81 -14.56 -17.09
N LEU A 181 -46.67 -13.93 -17.38
CA LEU A 181 -45.53 -14.65 -17.98
C LEU A 181 -44.98 -15.73 -17.05
N PHE A 182 -44.84 -15.39 -15.77
CA PHE A 182 -44.33 -16.30 -14.76
C PHE A 182 -45.32 -16.43 -13.60
N PRO A 183 -45.44 -17.63 -13.02
CA PRO A 183 -46.09 -17.85 -11.73
C PRO A 183 -45.60 -16.87 -10.67
N GLU A 184 -46.47 -16.49 -9.76
CA GLU A 184 -46.15 -15.63 -8.64
C GLU A 184 -46.92 -16.04 -7.40
N THR A 185 -46.45 -15.57 -6.25
CA THR A 185 -47.16 -15.60 -4.97
C THR A 185 -47.03 -14.25 -4.28
N ARG A 186 -47.55 -14.13 -3.06
CA ARG A 186 -47.47 -12.91 -2.26
C ARG A 186 -46.74 -13.16 -0.96
N LEU A 187 -45.99 -12.17 -0.53
CA LEU A 187 -45.33 -12.16 0.76
C LEU A 187 -46.39 -12.00 1.87
N ALA A 188 -46.44 -12.92 2.83
CA ALA A 188 -47.49 -12.90 3.86
C ALA A 188 -47.31 -11.79 4.91
N ARG A 189 -46.07 -11.32 5.11
CA ARG A 189 -45.71 -10.31 6.12
C ARG A 189 -44.48 -9.50 5.69
N ALA A 190 -44.37 -8.27 6.18
CA ALA A 190 -43.21 -7.44 5.91
C ALA A 190 -41.89 -8.10 6.36
N ILE A 191 -40.81 -7.84 5.63
CA ILE A 191 -39.47 -8.37 5.88
C ILE A 191 -38.44 -7.24 5.80
N ASP A 192 -37.35 -7.38 6.55
CA ASP A 192 -36.19 -6.49 6.45
C ASP A 192 -35.12 -7.07 5.50
N ALA A 193 -34.06 -6.30 5.25
CA ALA A 193 -32.94 -6.70 4.39
C ALA A 193 -32.14 -7.92 4.92
N SER A 194 -32.23 -8.22 6.22
CA SER A 194 -31.53 -9.33 6.87
C SER A 194 -32.34 -10.64 6.90
N THR A 195 -33.63 -10.56 6.58
CA THR A 195 -34.55 -11.69 6.66
C THR A 195 -34.20 -12.75 5.62
N GLN A 196 -33.89 -13.98 6.09
CA GLN A 196 -33.54 -15.15 5.28
C GLN A 196 -34.64 -16.23 5.23
N SER A 197 -35.76 -16.02 5.92
CA SER A 197 -36.92 -16.92 5.90
C SER A 197 -38.18 -16.14 5.54
N LEU A 198 -38.73 -16.42 4.37
CA LEU A 198 -39.93 -15.77 3.85
C LEU A 198 -41.15 -16.62 4.15
N GLU A 199 -42.21 -16.00 4.65
CA GLU A 199 -43.53 -16.61 4.71
C GLU A 199 -44.34 -16.13 3.50
N VAL A 200 -44.81 -17.07 2.67
CA VAL A 200 -45.62 -16.76 1.48
C VAL A 200 -47.06 -17.22 1.67
N GLU A 201 -48.02 -16.54 1.04
CA GLU A 201 -49.43 -16.91 1.16
C GLU A 201 -49.70 -18.32 0.61
N ARG A 202 -49.14 -18.61 -0.57
CA ARG A 202 -49.28 -19.91 -1.25
C ARG A 202 -47.98 -20.29 -1.97
N PRO A 203 -47.44 -21.50 -1.81
CA PRO A 203 -46.26 -21.92 -2.55
C PRO A 203 -46.52 -21.95 -4.06
N ILE A 204 -45.49 -21.64 -4.85
CA ILE A 204 -45.56 -21.71 -6.31
C ILE A 204 -45.52 -23.19 -6.73
N GLU A 205 -46.58 -23.66 -7.38
CA GLU A 205 -46.67 -25.03 -7.84
C GLU A 205 -45.63 -25.34 -8.93
N GLY A 206 -44.96 -26.49 -8.82
CA GLY A 206 -43.99 -26.96 -9.81
C GLY A 206 -42.58 -26.38 -9.69
N ALA A 207 -42.31 -25.51 -8.71
CA ALA A 207 -40.97 -25.00 -8.44
C ALA A 207 -40.10 -26.05 -7.70
N THR A 208 -38.95 -26.39 -8.26
CA THR A 208 -37.97 -27.31 -7.65
C THR A 208 -36.81 -26.51 -7.06
N THR A 209 -36.49 -26.73 -5.79
CA THR A 209 -35.38 -26.01 -5.12
C THR A 209 -34.00 -26.51 -5.55
N PRO A 210 -33.00 -25.63 -5.71
CA PRO A 210 -33.10 -24.19 -5.57
C PRO A 210 -33.72 -23.53 -6.81
N PHE A 211 -34.53 -22.48 -6.61
CA PHE A 211 -35.07 -21.66 -7.70
C PHE A 211 -34.96 -20.18 -7.38
N ARG A 212 -35.07 -19.34 -8.42
CA ARG A 212 -34.92 -17.89 -8.29
C ARG A 212 -36.29 -17.21 -8.29
N ILE A 213 -36.45 -16.19 -7.45
CA ILE A 213 -37.62 -15.31 -7.41
C ILE A 213 -37.19 -13.85 -7.47
N ARG A 214 -38.13 -12.99 -7.81
CA ARG A 214 -37.99 -11.54 -7.80
C ARG A 214 -39.04 -10.92 -6.89
N ILE A 215 -38.63 -9.94 -6.09
CA ILE A 215 -39.51 -9.05 -5.33
C ILE A 215 -39.06 -7.61 -5.53
N GLY A 216 -39.94 -6.76 -6.06
CA GLY A 216 -39.58 -5.38 -6.43
C GLY A 216 -38.30 -5.31 -7.26
N HIS A 217 -37.27 -4.68 -6.71
CA HIS A 217 -35.97 -4.46 -7.34
C HIS A 217 -34.88 -5.44 -6.86
N GLU A 218 -35.28 -6.61 -6.33
CA GLU A 218 -34.37 -7.58 -5.74
C GLU A 218 -34.61 -8.99 -6.30
N PHE A 219 -33.51 -9.70 -6.57
CA PHE A 219 -33.52 -11.13 -6.83
C PHE A 219 -33.09 -11.92 -5.60
N LEU A 220 -33.76 -13.06 -5.40
CA LEU A 220 -33.50 -13.97 -4.30
C LEU A 220 -33.40 -15.40 -4.85
N ARG A 221 -32.55 -16.22 -4.23
CA ARG A 221 -32.51 -17.67 -4.47
C ARG A 221 -33.22 -18.36 -3.32
N VAL A 222 -34.34 -19.01 -3.62
CA VAL A 222 -35.02 -19.92 -2.70
C VAL A 222 -34.22 -21.22 -2.64
N VAL A 223 -33.65 -21.51 -1.47
CA VAL A 223 -32.77 -22.64 -1.21
C VAL A 223 -33.56 -23.87 -0.77
N SER A 224 -34.61 -23.68 0.04
CA SER A 224 -35.48 -24.75 0.50
C SER A 224 -36.90 -24.23 0.74
N VAL A 225 -37.89 -25.12 0.62
CA VAL A 225 -39.31 -24.84 0.84
C VAL A 225 -39.86 -25.83 1.86
N THR A 226 -40.46 -25.33 2.94
CA THR A 226 -41.16 -26.13 3.96
C THR A 226 -42.55 -25.54 4.21
N GLY A 227 -43.56 -26.11 3.54
CA GLY A 227 -44.90 -25.52 3.52
C GLY A 227 -44.85 -24.10 2.93
N ASN A 228 -45.34 -23.12 3.68
CA ASN A 228 -45.37 -21.70 3.29
C ASN A 228 -44.07 -20.95 3.64
N PHE A 229 -43.09 -21.61 4.26
CA PHE A 229 -41.82 -20.99 4.66
C PHE A 229 -40.71 -21.34 3.68
N TRP A 230 -40.07 -20.31 3.13
CA TRP A 230 -39.00 -20.42 2.15
C TRP A 230 -37.70 -19.90 2.75
N SER A 231 -36.66 -20.72 2.74
CA SER A 231 -35.30 -20.27 3.05
C SER A 231 -34.69 -19.61 1.83
N VAL A 232 -34.13 -18.41 1.97
CA VAL A 232 -33.64 -17.60 0.85
C VAL A 232 -32.22 -17.06 1.05
N GLU A 233 -31.49 -17.00 -0.05
CA GLU A 233 -30.30 -16.17 -0.21
C GLU A 233 -30.73 -14.82 -0.83
N ARG A 234 -30.37 -13.72 -0.17
CA ARG A 234 -30.72 -12.33 -0.53
C ARG A 234 -29.61 -11.69 -1.37
N ALA A 235 -29.92 -10.56 -2.02
CA ALA A 235 -28.93 -9.74 -2.75
C ALA A 235 -28.10 -10.52 -3.78
N ILE A 236 -28.71 -11.51 -4.44
CA ILE A 236 -28.02 -12.25 -5.49
C ILE A 236 -28.03 -11.44 -6.79
N ASP A 237 -27.26 -11.91 -7.77
CA ASP A 237 -27.45 -11.48 -9.16
C ASP A 237 -27.27 -9.97 -9.35
N GLN A 238 -26.36 -9.35 -8.58
CA GLN A 238 -26.06 -7.91 -8.57
C GLN A 238 -27.21 -7.00 -8.09
N THR A 239 -28.21 -7.57 -7.42
CA THR A 239 -29.24 -6.78 -6.71
C THR A 239 -28.86 -6.54 -5.26
N THR A 240 -29.50 -5.56 -4.61
CA THR A 240 -29.25 -5.22 -3.20
C THR A 240 -30.44 -5.65 -2.34
N ALA A 241 -30.16 -6.19 -1.16
CA ALA A 241 -31.21 -6.57 -0.21
C ALA A 241 -31.87 -5.33 0.38
N THR A 242 -33.20 -5.26 0.30
CA THR A 242 -34.00 -4.16 0.87
C THR A 242 -35.13 -4.66 1.76
N ALA A 243 -35.75 -3.76 2.52
CA ALA A 243 -37.01 -4.07 3.20
C ALA A 243 -38.15 -4.15 2.17
N HIS A 244 -39.10 -5.05 2.42
CA HIS A 244 -40.27 -5.26 1.57
C HIS A 244 -41.51 -5.36 2.43
N GLU A 245 -42.58 -4.66 2.02
CA GLU A 245 -43.86 -4.67 2.73
C GLU A 245 -44.58 -6.02 2.56
N GLY A 246 -45.48 -6.32 3.50
CA GLY A 246 -46.40 -7.44 3.33
C GLY A 246 -47.26 -7.27 2.08
N ASP A 247 -47.81 -8.37 1.57
CA ASP A 247 -48.66 -8.44 0.37
C ASP A 247 -47.94 -8.12 -0.96
N GLN A 248 -46.61 -7.98 -0.95
CA GLN A 248 -45.85 -7.72 -2.17
C GLN A 248 -45.72 -8.94 -3.10
N SER A 249 -45.70 -8.63 -4.40
CA SER A 249 -45.42 -9.48 -5.57
C SER A 249 -44.16 -10.34 -5.47
N LEU A 250 -44.24 -11.67 -5.27
CA LEU A 250 -43.12 -12.60 -5.39
C LEU A 250 -43.21 -13.36 -6.72
N GLN A 251 -42.53 -12.85 -7.75
CA GLN A 251 -42.56 -13.46 -9.09
C GLN A 251 -41.50 -14.55 -9.22
N TRP A 252 -41.86 -15.71 -9.76
CA TRP A 252 -40.90 -16.74 -10.13
C TRP A 252 -40.03 -16.25 -11.30
N ALA A 253 -38.71 -16.37 -11.18
CA ALA A 253 -37.75 -15.96 -12.19
C ALA A 253 -36.99 -17.19 -12.71
N PRO A 254 -37.63 -18.09 -13.47
CA PRO A 254 -37.02 -19.34 -13.88
C PRO A 254 -35.78 -19.09 -14.74
N ILE A 255 -34.71 -19.83 -14.41
CA ILE A 255 -33.43 -19.77 -15.12
C ILE A 255 -33.39 -20.87 -16.19
N ARG A 256 -32.86 -20.57 -17.36
CA ARG A 256 -32.52 -21.59 -18.38
C ARG A 256 -31.50 -22.58 -17.80
N THR A 257 -31.95 -23.79 -17.48
CA THR A 257 -31.08 -24.91 -17.08
C THR A 257 -30.32 -25.41 -18.31
N SER A 258 -29.08 -24.98 -18.51
CA SER A 258 -28.24 -25.47 -19.61
C SER A 258 -27.59 -26.82 -19.29
N PRO A 259 -27.55 -27.79 -20.22
CA PRO A 259 -26.45 -28.78 -20.28
C PRO A 259 -25.87 -28.92 -21.70
N PRO A 260 -24.67 -29.50 -21.91
CA PRO A 260 -23.34 -29.16 -21.41
C PRO A 260 -22.43 -28.73 -22.58
N ASP A 261 -22.61 -27.52 -23.10
CA ASP A 261 -21.53 -26.83 -23.84
C ASP A 261 -20.99 -25.74 -22.90
N ALA A 262 -20.48 -26.21 -21.75
CA ALA A 262 -19.95 -25.36 -20.70
C ALA A 262 -18.56 -24.85 -21.11
N GLU A 263 -18.49 -23.97 -22.11
CA GLU A 263 -17.58 -22.86 -21.93
C GLU A 263 -18.12 -22.10 -20.71
N SER A 264 -17.38 -22.18 -19.60
CA SER A 264 -17.67 -21.37 -18.41
C SER A 264 -17.80 -19.92 -18.85
N ARG A 265 -18.70 -19.17 -18.20
CA ARG A 265 -18.93 -17.73 -18.42
C ARG A 265 -17.62 -16.95 -18.65
N ASP A 266 -16.57 -17.33 -17.93
CA ASP A 266 -15.26 -16.72 -18.01
C ASP A 266 -14.56 -16.99 -19.36
N ALA A 267 -14.74 -18.16 -19.97
CA ALA A 267 -14.19 -18.50 -21.28
C ALA A 267 -14.86 -17.72 -22.43
N ILE A 268 -16.19 -17.60 -22.42
CA ILE A 268 -16.93 -16.80 -23.42
C ILE A 268 -16.57 -15.32 -23.28
N THR A 269 -16.52 -14.82 -22.04
CA THR A 269 -16.16 -13.43 -21.75
C THR A 269 -14.70 -13.15 -22.15
N GLN A 270 -13.77 -14.05 -21.83
CA GLN A 270 -12.37 -13.94 -22.24
C GLN A 270 -12.23 -13.95 -23.77
N ARG A 271 -12.99 -14.79 -24.48
CA ARG A 271 -12.95 -14.83 -25.95
C ARG A 271 -13.53 -13.58 -26.59
N LEU A 272 -14.67 -13.08 -26.09
CA LEU A 272 -15.27 -11.82 -26.56
C LEU A 272 -14.38 -10.60 -26.29
N VAL A 273 -13.65 -10.59 -25.17
CA VAL A 273 -12.66 -9.54 -24.87
C VAL A 273 -11.41 -9.71 -25.74
N ALA A 274 -10.93 -10.92 -25.97
CA ALA A 274 -9.75 -11.17 -26.81
C ALA A 274 -10.00 -10.83 -28.29
N ASP A 275 -11.21 -11.07 -28.80
CA ASP A 275 -11.59 -10.87 -30.20
C ASP A 275 -12.25 -9.50 -30.47
N SER A 276 -12.42 -8.65 -29.45
CA SER A 276 -13.09 -7.35 -29.63
C SER A 276 -12.19 -6.34 -30.34
N VAL A 277 -12.66 -5.86 -31.48
CA VAL A 277 -12.05 -4.77 -32.26
C VAL A 277 -12.05 -3.40 -31.56
N PHE A 278 -12.75 -3.29 -30.42
CA PHE A 278 -12.79 -2.11 -29.55
C PHE A 278 -11.89 -2.24 -28.32
N VAL A 279 -11.16 -3.35 -28.17
CA VAL A 279 -10.07 -3.41 -27.21
C VAL A 279 -8.95 -2.54 -27.75
N LYS A 280 -8.67 -1.43 -27.05
CA LYS A 280 -7.40 -0.72 -27.22
C LYS A 280 -6.32 -1.80 -27.13
N PRO A 281 -5.54 -2.07 -28.19
CA PRO A 281 -4.56 -3.15 -28.18
C PRO A 281 -3.76 -3.00 -26.89
N ALA A 282 -3.62 -4.10 -26.14
CA ALA A 282 -2.87 -4.08 -24.89
C ALA A 282 -1.57 -3.33 -25.19
N PRO A 283 -1.25 -2.26 -24.43
CA PRO A 283 -0.07 -1.47 -24.70
C PRO A 283 1.09 -2.45 -24.84
N VAL A 284 1.88 -2.33 -25.91
CA VAL A 284 3.10 -3.14 -26.05
C VAL A 284 3.88 -2.94 -24.76
N ILE A 285 3.91 -3.98 -23.91
CA ILE A 285 4.60 -3.90 -22.64
C ILE A 285 6.08 -3.95 -22.99
N GLU A 286 6.68 -2.77 -23.14
CA GLU A 286 8.12 -2.65 -23.22
C GLU A 286 8.71 -2.96 -21.85
N TYR A 287 9.24 -4.18 -21.70
CA TYR A 287 10.02 -4.56 -20.54
C TYR A 287 11.34 -3.78 -20.56
N ARG A 288 11.47 -2.82 -19.65
CA ARG A 288 12.70 -2.06 -19.41
C ARG A 288 13.31 -2.54 -18.10
N PRO A 289 14.02 -3.68 -18.12
CA PRO A 289 14.57 -4.27 -16.90
C PRO A 289 15.55 -3.29 -16.26
N LYS A 290 15.38 -3.04 -14.98
CA LYS A 290 16.27 -2.20 -14.17
C LYS A 290 16.34 -2.75 -12.76
N LEU A 291 17.31 -2.29 -11.98
CA LEU A 291 17.34 -2.59 -10.56
C LEU A 291 16.30 -1.74 -9.83
N ALA A 292 15.56 -2.35 -8.90
CA ALA A 292 14.52 -1.68 -8.10
C ALA A 292 15.09 -0.57 -7.19
N VAL A 293 16.36 -0.69 -6.80
CA VAL A 293 16.99 0.15 -5.78
C VAL A 293 18.20 0.86 -6.37
N ALA A 294 18.27 2.18 -6.24
CA ALA A 294 19.42 2.99 -6.71
C ALA A 294 20.56 3.10 -5.66
N THR A 295 20.27 2.88 -4.37
CA THR A 295 21.25 2.97 -3.28
C THR A 295 20.93 1.94 -2.21
N LEU A 296 21.92 1.15 -1.82
CA LEU A 296 21.76 0.11 -0.81
C LEU A 296 21.75 0.69 0.61
N PRO A 297 21.19 -0.04 1.60
CA PRO A 297 21.30 0.35 3.00
C PRO A 297 22.77 0.56 3.39
N GLU A 298 23.03 1.53 4.25
CA GLU A 298 24.37 1.77 4.76
C GLU A 298 24.84 0.60 5.63
N MET A 299 26.14 0.37 5.62
CA MET A 299 26.81 -0.66 6.41
C MET A 299 27.60 -0.01 7.53
N THR A 300 27.35 -0.40 8.77
CA THR A 300 28.19 -0.04 9.91
C THR A 300 29.15 -1.18 10.22
N ARG A 301 30.46 -0.91 10.27
CA ARG A 301 31.47 -1.95 10.52
C ARG A 301 31.15 -2.72 11.81
N GLY A 302 31.27 -4.04 11.76
CA GLY A 302 31.02 -4.93 12.91
C GLY A 302 29.55 -5.30 13.13
N THR A 303 28.61 -4.69 12.41
CA THR A 303 27.20 -5.14 12.38
C THR A 303 26.96 -6.12 11.23
N PRO A 304 26.07 -7.12 11.37
CA PRO A 304 25.68 -7.95 10.23
C PRO A 304 24.91 -7.10 9.22
N TRP A 305 25.29 -7.20 7.95
CA TRP A 305 24.64 -6.48 6.86
C TRP A 305 24.21 -7.42 5.76
N GLN A 306 22.94 -7.28 5.37
CA GLN A 306 22.31 -8.04 4.32
C GLN A 306 21.44 -7.11 3.48
N ALA A 307 21.43 -7.35 2.17
CA ALA A 307 20.54 -6.67 1.25
C ALA A 307 20.04 -7.63 0.17
N GLN A 308 18.91 -7.32 -0.42
CA GLN A 308 18.32 -8.12 -1.48
C GLN A 308 18.17 -7.29 -2.74
N LEU A 309 18.86 -7.68 -3.81
CA LEU A 309 18.67 -7.14 -5.15
C LEU A 309 17.37 -7.67 -5.74
N LYS A 310 16.65 -6.78 -6.45
CA LYS A 310 15.44 -7.11 -7.19
C LYS A 310 15.46 -6.39 -8.53
N ALA A 311 15.06 -7.09 -9.58
CA ALA A 311 14.86 -6.52 -10.90
C ALA A 311 13.38 -6.11 -11.06
N GLU A 312 13.14 -4.91 -11.56
CA GLU A 312 11.84 -4.39 -11.95
C GLU A 312 11.73 -4.28 -13.47
N GLY A 313 10.51 -4.28 -14.00
CA GLY A 313 10.29 -4.24 -15.44
C GLY A 313 10.83 -5.47 -16.17
N TRP A 314 10.99 -6.59 -15.44
CA TRP A 314 11.47 -7.86 -15.99
C TRP A 314 10.40 -8.53 -16.85
N ASN A 315 10.81 -9.08 -18.00
CA ASN A 315 9.89 -9.85 -18.84
C ASN A 315 9.61 -11.21 -18.19
N PRO A 316 8.35 -11.55 -17.86
CA PRO A 316 8.00 -12.82 -17.22
C PRO A 316 8.25 -14.04 -18.12
N GLN A 317 8.46 -13.85 -19.43
CA GLN A 317 8.83 -14.93 -20.35
C GLN A 317 10.34 -15.24 -20.34
N TRP A 318 11.16 -14.35 -19.78
CA TRP A 318 12.59 -14.63 -19.60
C TRP A 318 12.81 -15.55 -18.40
N PRO A 319 13.93 -16.31 -18.37
CA PRO A 319 14.41 -16.94 -17.15
C PRO A 319 14.47 -15.93 -15.99
N ALA A 320 14.36 -16.45 -14.75
CA ALA A 320 14.47 -15.63 -13.56
C ALA A 320 15.78 -14.81 -13.56
N PRO A 321 15.76 -13.56 -13.05
CA PRO A 321 16.95 -12.71 -13.05
C PRO A 321 18.06 -13.34 -12.21
N VAL A 322 19.25 -13.44 -12.79
CA VAL A 322 20.47 -13.88 -12.11
C VAL A 322 21.36 -12.68 -11.86
N PHE A 323 21.71 -12.43 -10.60
CA PHE A 323 22.53 -11.30 -10.17
C PHE A 323 23.99 -11.70 -10.00
N MET A 324 24.90 -10.84 -10.45
CA MET A 324 26.33 -11.03 -10.28
C MET A 324 27.00 -9.69 -9.99
N ALA A 325 27.98 -9.69 -9.08
CA ALA A 325 28.85 -8.53 -8.89
C ALA A 325 29.99 -8.56 -9.92
N ALA A 326 29.97 -7.63 -10.88
CA ALA A 326 31.06 -7.44 -11.83
C ALA A 326 32.25 -6.72 -11.18
N ALA A 327 31.98 -5.81 -10.23
CA ALA A 327 32.97 -5.18 -9.36
C ALA A 327 32.33 -4.82 -8.02
N ALA A 328 32.92 -5.25 -6.90
CA ALA A 328 32.39 -5.03 -5.55
C ALA A 328 33.50 -4.61 -4.57
N PRO A 329 33.17 -3.91 -3.47
CA PRO A 329 34.12 -3.65 -2.40
C PRO A 329 34.60 -4.96 -1.74
N ALA A 330 35.80 -4.92 -1.15
CA ALA A 330 36.39 -6.07 -0.48
C ALA A 330 35.45 -6.64 0.59
N GLY A 331 35.33 -7.97 0.62
CA GLY A 331 34.50 -8.70 1.58
C GLY A 331 32.99 -8.72 1.27
N MET A 332 32.54 -8.13 0.16
CA MET A 332 31.15 -8.20 -0.29
C MET A 332 30.92 -9.44 -1.17
N THR A 333 29.80 -10.11 -0.96
CA THR A 333 29.35 -11.23 -1.80
C THR A 333 27.93 -10.99 -2.29
N VAL A 334 27.63 -11.48 -3.50
CA VAL A 334 26.30 -11.40 -4.12
C VAL A 334 25.96 -12.78 -4.66
N SER A 335 24.85 -13.35 -4.21
CA SER A 335 24.36 -14.64 -4.70
C SER A 335 23.63 -14.49 -6.04
N PRO A 336 23.50 -15.56 -6.84
CA PRO A 336 22.71 -15.55 -8.08
C PRO A 336 21.25 -15.12 -7.87
N ALA A 337 20.68 -15.35 -6.69
CA ALA A 337 19.32 -14.94 -6.34
C ALA A 337 19.23 -13.47 -5.89
N GLY A 338 20.35 -12.74 -5.85
CA GLY A 338 20.41 -11.34 -5.46
C GLY A 338 20.59 -11.08 -3.97
N GLU A 339 20.82 -12.11 -3.16
CA GLU A 339 21.14 -11.94 -1.75
C GLU A 339 22.57 -11.44 -1.61
N MET A 340 22.74 -10.34 -0.89
CA MET A 340 24.03 -9.72 -0.64
C MET A 340 24.41 -9.82 0.82
N THR A 341 25.67 -10.15 1.07
CA THR A 341 26.27 -10.06 2.41
C THR A 341 27.57 -9.29 2.32
N TRP A 342 27.92 -8.54 3.37
CA TRP A 342 29.15 -7.75 3.37
C TRP A 342 29.84 -7.80 4.73
N THR A 343 31.09 -8.28 4.72
CA THR A 343 31.99 -8.25 5.87
C THR A 343 33.26 -7.47 5.47
N PRO A 344 33.26 -6.14 5.55
CA PRO A 344 34.39 -5.31 5.13
C PRO A 344 35.61 -5.56 6.02
N PRO A 345 36.81 -5.74 5.45
CA PRO A 345 38.01 -5.97 6.25
C PRO A 345 38.47 -4.67 6.95
N PRO A 346 39.18 -4.76 8.10
CA PRO A 346 39.54 -3.60 8.93
C PRO A 346 40.26 -2.46 8.20
N GLU A 347 41.08 -2.80 7.21
CA GLU A 347 41.87 -1.85 6.42
C GLU A 347 41.06 -1.07 5.37
N LEU A 348 39.82 -1.51 5.06
CA LEU A 348 38.97 -0.82 4.10
C LEU A 348 38.43 0.47 4.72
N ALA A 349 38.90 1.64 4.28
CA ALA A 349 38.44 2.92 4.83
C ALA A 349 36.91 3.11 4.68
N ALA A 350 36.29 3.75 5.67
CA ALA A 350 34.88 4.17 5.59
C ALA A 350 34.67 5.17 4.43
N GLY A 351 33.48 5.14 3.83
CA GLY A 351 33.14 5.97 2.68
C GLY A 351 32.15 5.33 1.71
N ALA A 352 31.89 6.03 0.61
CA ALA A 352 30.99 5.56 -0.44
C ALA A 352 31.73 4.66 -1.44
N PHE A 353 31.16 3.49 -1.68
CA PHE A 353 31.64 2.49 -2.64
C PHE A 353 30.66 2.33 -3.78
N LYS A 354 31.18 2.21 -5.01
CA LYS A 354 30.39 1.88 -6.19
C LYS A 354 30.50 0.39 -6.47
N LEU A 355 29.35 -0.27 -6.50
CA LEU A 355 29.18 -1.66 -6.83
C LEU A 355 28.62 -1.76 -8.25
N ARG A 356 29.27 -2.53 -9.13
CA ARG A 356 28.78 -2.79 -10.48
C ARG A 356 28.08 -4.14 -10.51
N ILE A 357 26.78 -4.12 -10.80
CA ILE A 357 25.91 -5.29 -10.84
C ILE A 357 25.56 -5.61 -12.29
N LEU A 358 25.77 -6.87 -12.64
CA LEU A 358 25.34 -7.49 -13.90
C LEU A 358 24.08 -8.33 -13.63
N VAL A 359 23.03 -8.13 -14.42
CA VAL A 359 21.80 -8.92 -14.32
C VAL A 359 21.55 -9.67 -15.61
N LYS A 360 21.42 -10.99 -15.52
CA LYS A 360 21.26 -11.89 -16.66
C LYS A 360 19.91 -12.61 -16.68
N ALA A 361 19.47 -12.95 -17.88
CA ALA A 361 18.40 -13.91 -18.13
C ALA A 361 19.00 -15.14 -18.82
N GLY A 362 19.26 -16.21 -18.06
CA GLY A 362 20.12 -17.30 -18.53
C GLY A 362 21.53 -16.79 -18.81
N ASP A 363 22.06 -17.05 -20.00
CA ASP A 363 23.42 -16.62 -20.39
C ASP A 363 23.49 -15.17 -20.92
N LEU A 364 22.34 -14.56 -21.21
CA LEU A 364 22.25 -13.23 -21.79
C LEU A 364 22.22 -12.14 -20.71
N THR A 365 23.18 -11.22 -20.76
CA THR A 365 23.13 -9.97 -19.98
C THR A 365 21.97 -9.11 -20.46
N GLN A 366 21.05 -8.78 -19.56
CA GLN A 366 19.94 -7.87 -19.85
C GLN A 366 20.34 -6.42 -19.62
N PHE A 367 21.00 -6.15 -18.49
CA PHE A 367 21.55 -4.83 -18.20
C PHE A 367 22.69 -4.91 -17.18
N GLU A 368 23.44 -3.82 -17.11
CA GLU A 368 24.49 -3.57 -16.13
C GLU A 368 24.22 -2.21 -15.50
N THR A 369 24.41 -2.10 -14.18
CA THR A 369 24.18 -0.85 -13.45
C THR A 369 25.19 -0.70 -12.33
N GLU A 370 25.42 0.56 -11.94
CA GLU A 370 26.17 0.87 -10.72
C GLU A 370 25.19 1.22 -9.60
N VAL A 371 25.49 0.73 -8.40
CA VAL A 371 24.76 1.00 -7.16
C VAL A 371 25.76 1.47 -6.12
N ALA A 372 25.38 2.45 -5.31
CA ALA A 372 26.23 2.91 -4.22
C ALA A 372 25.88 2.20 -2.90
N VAL A 373 26.91 1.93 -2.10
CA VAL A 373 26.79 1.52 -0.70
C VAL A 373 27.79 2.31 0.14
N THR A 374 27.39 2.75 1.33
CA THR A 374 28.26 3.51 2.22
C THR A 374 28.70 2.64 3.39
N LEU A 375 30.00 2.56 3.65
CA LEU A 375 30.58 2.00 4.87
C LEU A 375 30.77 3.13 5.88
N ARG A 376 30.28 2.93 7.10
CA ARG A 376 30.47 3.82 8.25
C ARG A 376 31.22 3.10 9.35
N GLU A 377 31.98 3.86 10.14
CA GLU A 377 32.48 3.38 11.42
C GLU A 377 31.36 3.43 12.47
N PRO A 378 31.40 2.57 13.50
CA PRO A 378 30.48 2.66 14.63
C PRO A 378 30.60 4.00 15.35
N ASN A 379 29.46 4.65 15.60
CA ASN A 379 29.41 5.90 16.36
C ASN A 379 29.79 5.64 17.84
N ARG A 380 30.75 6.40 18.37
CA ARG A 380 31.16 6.37 19.77
C ARG A 380 30.41 7.46 20.55
N PRO A 381 30.12 7.26 21.84
CA PRO A 381 29.44 8.28 22.63
C PRO A 381 30.37 9.46 22.99
N PRO A 382 29.84 10.68 23.09
CA PRO A 382 30.61 11.82 23.56
C PRO A 382 31.00 11.65 25.03
N LYS A 383 32.12 12.25 25.43
CA LYS A 383 32.68 12.19 26.78
C LYS A 383 32.80 13.59 27.36
N PHE A 384 32.37 13.77 28.61
CA PHE A 384 32.58 15.02 29.32
C PHE A 384 34.06 15.20 29.67
N ILE A 385 34.58 16.41 29.45
CA ILE A 385 35.85 16.85 30.02
C ILE A 385 35.54 17.23 31.47
N ALA A 386 36.38 16.79 32.42
CA ALA A 386 36.16 17.01 33.85
C ALA A 386 35.72 18.46 34.15
N ALA A 387 34.53 18.61 34.73
CA ALA A 387 33.90 19.89 35.01
C ALA A 387 34.26 20.33 36.45
N ALA A 388 34.63 21.61 36.63
CA ALA A 388 34.88 22.16 37.97
C ALA A 388 33.56 22.26 38.76
N PRO A 389 33.57 22.24 40.11
CA PRO A 389 32.34 22.49 40.88
C PRO A 389 31.68 23.81 40.49
N LEU A 390 30.35 23.82 40.44
CA LEU A 390 29.56 25.01 40.13
C LEU A 390 29.38 25.86 41.39
N ASN A 391 29.95 27.06 41.43
CA ASN A 391 29.78 27.96 42.58
C ASN A 391 29.07 29.23 42.13
N ALA A 392 27.90 29.51 42.71
CA ALA A 392 27.07 30.66 42.38
C ALA A 392 26.76 31.49 43.62
N PHE A 393 26.50 32.77 43.42
CA PHE A 393 26.07 33.67 44.50
C PHE A 393 24.67 34.21 44.19
N ILE A 394 23.83 34.30 45.21
CA ILE A 394 22.45 34.76 45.05
C ILE A 394 22.41 36.16 44.42
N GLY A 395 21.60 36.33 43.37
CA GLY A 395 21.46 37.60 42.64
C GLY A 395 22.60 37.94 41.67
N GLN A 396 23.67 37.14 41.61
CA GLN A 396 24.82 37.40 40.73
C GLN A 396 24.80 36.52 39.47
N PRO A 397 25.14 37.08 38.29
CA PRO A 397 25.23 36.29 37.07
C PRO A 397 26.45 35.37 37.09
N LEU A 398 26.21 34.08 36.82
CA LEU A 398 27.21 33.04 36.63
C LEU A 398 27.21 32.59 35.17
N LEU A 399 28.39 32.59 34.57
CA LEU A 399 28.68 31.92 33.30
C LEU A 399 29.57 30.71 33.57
N TYR A 400 29.05 29.52 33.28
CA TYR A 400 29.72 28.26 33.57
C TYR A 400 29.83 27.40 32.31
N SER A 401 31.05 27.01 31.92
CA SER A 401 31.29 26.26 30.68
C SER A 401 31.34 24.77 30.93
N VAL A 402 30.37 24.05 30.37
CA VAL A 402 30.39 22.59 30.30
C VAL A 402 31.09 22.18 29.00
N LYS A 403 32.05 21.25 29.09
CA LYS A 403 32.80 20.79 27.92
C LYS A 403 32.68 19.29 27.76
N ALA A 404 32.55 18.88 26.52
CA ALA A 404 32.58 17.49 26.10
C ALA A 404 33.34 17.38 24.78
N GLU A 405 33.87 16.20 24.53
CA GLU A 405 34.59 15.85 23.31
C GLU A 405 34.06 14.54 22.76
N ASP A 406 34.23 14.36 21.46
CA ASP A 406 33.88 13.14 20.76
C ASP A 406 35.06 12.73 19.87
N GLU A 407 35.39 11.45 19.88
CA GLU A 407 36.55 10.93 19.15
C GLU A 407 36.26 10.74 17.66
N ASP A 408 34.99 10.83 17.23
CA ASP A 408 34.58 10.71 15.85
C ASP A 408 34.79 12.03 15.08
N ALA A 409 35.37 11.91 13.88
CA ALA A 409 35.76 13.06 13.08
C ALA A 409 34.53 13.80 12.53
N GLY A 410 34.48 15.12 12.73
CA GLY A 410 33.38 15.97 12.24
C GLY A 410 32.13 15.94 13.09
N THR A 411 32.18 15.34 14.29
CA THR A 411 31.08 15.32 15.25
C THR A 411 30.71 16.72 15.72
N ARG A 412 29.41 16.97 15.80
CA ARG A 412 28.81 18.14 16.45
C ARG A 412 28.06 17.70 17.69
N LEU A 413 28.26 18.45 18.77
CA LEU A 413 27.66 18.18 20.07
C LEU A 413 26.52 19.15 20.36
N SER A 414 25.43 18.61 20.90
CA SER A 414 24.31 19.38 21.40
C SER A 414 24.21 19.21 22.91
N TYR A 415 24.16 20.32 23.63
CA TYR A 415 24.07 20.36 25.09
C TYR A 415 22.63 20.65 25.53
N ALA A 416 22.19 20.01 26.60
CA ALA A 416 20.90 20.32 27.22
C ALA A 416 20.95 20.13 28.74
N LEU A 417 20.19 20.97 29.45
CA LEU A 417 19.87 20.74 30.85
C LEU A 417 18.68 19.78 30.92
N ILE A 418 18.80 18.76 31.74
CA ILE A 418 17.76 17.74 31.93
C ILE A 418 17.46 17.57 33.42
N GLY A 419 16.34 16.93 33.74
CA GLY A 419 15.89 16.74 35.13
C GLY A 419 15.37 18.04 35.76
N THR A 420 15.69 18.26 37.03
CA THR A 420 15.26 19.45 37.77
C THR A 420 16.23 20.60 37.49
N ILE A 421 15.74 21.63 36.80
CA ILE A 421 16.55 22.79 36.40
C ILE A 421 16.30 23.92 37.41
N PRO A 422 17.35 24.49 38.05
CA PRO A 422 17.21 25.65 38.92
C PRO A 422 16.54 26.84 38.20
N PRO A 423 15.66 27.60 38.88
CA PRO A 423 15.02 28.76 38.28
C PRO A 423 16.04 29.78 37.74
N GLY A 424 15.78 30.29 36.53
CA GLY A 424 16.64 31.27 35.87
C GLY A 424 17.89 30.67 35.20
N MET A 425 18.09 29.35 35.25
CA MET A 425 19.22 28.68 34.60
C MET A 425 18.88 28.30 33.15
N SER A 426 19.84 28.50 32.25
CA SER A 426 19.77 28.08 30.85
C SER A 426 21.14 27.58 30.39
N ILE A 427 21.17 26.79 29.31
CA ILE A 427 22.40 26.35 28.66
C ILE A 427 22.32 26.65 27.17
N ASP A 428 23.40 27.18 26.60
CA ASP A 428 23.55 27.29 25.15
C ASP A 428 23.76 25.89 24.55
N PRO A 429 22.90 25.45 23.62
CA PRO A 429 22.94 24.09 23.09
C PRO A 429 24.16 23.81 22.21
N THR A 430 24.88 24.83 21.75
CA THR A 430 26.05 24.68 20.87
C THR A 430 27.37 24.85 21.59
N SER A 431 27.45 25.79 22.54
CA SER A 431 28.69 26.09 23.27
C SER A 431 28.78 25.41 24.63
N GLY A 432 27.69 24.82 25.13
CA GLY A 432 27.62 24.26 26.48
C GLY A 432 27.78 25.32 27.58
N LEU A 433 27.52 26.60 27.26
CA LEU A 433 27.64 27.70 28.22
C LEU A 433 26.36 27.79 29.04
N VAL A 434 26.45 27.45 30.32
CA VAL A 434 25.38 27.67 31.29
C VAL A 434 25.37 29.14 31.68
N ASN A 435 24.21 29.77 31.56
CA ASN A 435 23.94 31.12 32.05
C ASN A 435 22.90 31.03 33.16
N TRP A 436 23.26 31.51 34.34
CA TRP A 436 22.40 31.45 35.51
C TRP A 436 22.54 32.67 36.39
N THR A 437 21.43 33.23 36.83
CA THR A 437 21.39 34.17 37.96
C THR A 437 20.47 33.55 39.00
N PRO A 438 20.99 33.00 40.12
CA PRO A 438 20.14 32.47 41.17
C PRO A 438 19.20 33.57 41.66
N PRO A 439 17.88 33.32 41.75
CA PRO A 439 16.93 34.34 42.16
C PRO A 439 17.17 34.75 43.60
N GLU A 440 16.79 35.97 43.99
CA GLU A 440 16.93 36.44 45.39
C GLU A 440 16.15 35.59 46.41
N THR A 441 15.20 34.78 45.95
CA THR A 441 14.45 33.82 46.78
C THR A 441 15.16 32.48 46.97
N GLN A 442 16.33 32.28 46.36
CA GLN A 442 17.12 31.05 46.50
C GLN A 442 17.74 30.98 47.90
N GLU A 443 17.64 29.83 48.56
CA GLU A 443 18.35 29.58 49.82
C GLU A 443 19.79 29.08 49.54
N PRO A 444 20.78 29.46 50.36
CA PRO A 444 22.12 28.90 50.30
C PRO A 444 22.12 27.37 50.51
N GLY A 445 22.95 26.66 49.75
CA GLY A 445 23.05 25.21 49.85
C GLY A 445 23.58 24.52 48.59
N ASP A 446 23.58 23.19 48.63
CA ASP A 446 24.04 22.36 47.52
C ASP A 446 23.10 22.46 46.32
N VAL A 447 23.67 22.59 45.12
CA VAL A 447 22.96 22.54 43.84
C VAL A 447 23.53 21.42 42.98
N ALA A 448 22.66 20.67 42.33
CA ALA A 448 23.03 19.64 41.37
C ALA A 448 22.25 19.86 40.07
N ILE A 449 22.97 19.86 38.96
CA ILE A 449 22.38 19.97 37.62
C ILE A 449 22.79 18.77 36.80
N GLN A 450 21.89 18.29 35.95
CA GLN A 450 22.19 17.23 35.00
C GLN A 450 22.29 17.81 33.61
N VAL A 451 23.43 17.57 32.96
CA VAL A 451 23.68 17.99 31.59
C VAL A 451 23.77 16.75 30.73
N SER A 452 23.03 16.74 29.62
CA SER A 452 23.18 15.74 28.56
C SER A 452 23.93 16.34 27.37
N VAL A 453 24.83 15.55 26.80
CA VAL A 453 25.51 15.86 25.55
C VAL A 453 25.20 14.77 24.55
N THR A 454 24.65 15.18 23.40
CA THR A 454 24.25 14.30 22.31
C THR A 454 25.07 14.61 21.08
N ASP A 455 25.64 13.57 20.46
CA ASP A 455 26.33 13.69 19.17
C ASP A 455 25.34 13.72 18.00
N ASN A 456 25.85 13.96 16.78
CA ASN A 456 25.06 13.91 15.55
C ASN A 456 25.32 12.64 14.72
N GLY A 457 25.81 11.57 15.36
CA GLY A 457 26.06 10.28 14.74
C GLY A 457 24.76 9.52 14.44
N VAL A 458 24.89 8.37 13.79
CA VAL A 458 23.75 7.51 13.43
C VAL A 458 24.01 6.07 13.91
N PRO A 459 23.26 5.56 14.91
CA PRO A 459 22.35 6.32 15.77
C PRO A 459 23.10 7.34 16.63
N ALA A 460 22.41 8.41 17.03
CA ALA A 460 22.99 9.42 17.90
C ALA A 460 23.20 8.83 19.31
N ASN A 461 24.37 9.04 19.90
CA ASN A 461 24.61 8.65 21.29
C ASN A 461 24.47 9.87 22.21
N THR A 462 24.05 9.62 23.45
CA THR A 462 23.92 10.64 24.49
C THR A 462 24.64 10.19 25.76
N THR A 463 25.43 11.08 26.33
CA THR A 463 26.05 10.91 27.64
C THR A 463 25.50 11.97 28.59
N THR A 464 25.30 11.60 29.85
CA THR A 464 24.83 12.51 30.90
C THR A 464 25.90 12.64 31.99
N GLN A 465 26.07 13.85 32.50
CA GLN A 465 26.89 14.11 33.68
C GLN A 465 26.10 14.95 34.69
N GLU A 466 26.15 14.56 35.95
CA GLU A 466 25.71 15.40 37.06
C GLU A 466 26.85 16.31 37.50
N ILE A 467 26.58 17.61 37.53
CA ILE A 467 27.51 18.64 37.99
C ILE A 467 26.98 19.14 39.33
N ARG A 468 27.81 18.99 40.36
CA ARG A 468 27.50 19.44 41.72
C ARG A 468 28.18 20.76 42.01
N GLY A 469 27.56 21.50 42.91
CA GLY A 469 27.95 22.86 43.22
C GLY A 469 27.31 23.37 44.50
N GLN A 470 27.58 24.63 44.80
CA GLN A 470 26.98 25.34 45.93
C GLN A 470 26.49 26.72 45.48
N VAL A 471 25.38 27.12 46.10
CA VAL A 471 24.89 28.50 46.07
C VAL A 471 25.14 29.09 47.44
N ASP A 472 25.82 30.22 47.48
CA ASP A 472 26.09 30.97 48.71
C ASP A 472 25.46 32.36 48.66
N ASP A 473 25.36 32.99 49.83
CA ASP A 473 25.02 34.40 49.92
C ASP A 473 26.11 35.30 49.30
N ASP A 474 25.71 36.38 48.65
CA ASP A 474 26.64 37.36 48.09
C ASP A 474 27.14 38.35 49.15
N HIS A 475 28.05 37.92 50.02
CA HIS A 475 28.73 38.79 50.99
C HIS A 475 29.30 40.09 50.38
N ALA A 476 29.72 40.10 49.11
CA ALA A 476 30.23 41.31 48.47
C ALA A 476 29.15 42.37 48.19
N GLN A 477 27.90 41.95 47.95
CA GLN A 477 26.77 42.88 47.81
C GLN A 477 26.35 43.49 49.15
N PHE A 478 26.60 42.82 50.27
CA PHE A 478 26.20 43.27 51.61
C PHE A 478 27.35 43.81 52.47
N THR A 479 28.57 43.82 51.96
CA THR A 479 29.73 44.43 52.61
C THR A 479 29.91 45.88 52.15
N PHE A 480 29.68 46.82 53.06
CA PHE A 480 29.75 48.26 52.81
C PHE A 480 31.00 48.90 53.38
N LEU A 481 31.59 49.86 52.67
CA LEU A 481 32.56 50.78 53.26
C LEU A 481 31.83 51.79 54.14
N VAL A 482 32.00 51.69 55.46
CA VAL A 482 31.24 52.49 56.44
C VAL A 482 32.07 53.58 57.12
N ALA A 483 33.41 53.49 57.11
CA ALA A 483 34.28 54.54 57.63
C ALA A 483 35.67 54.53 56.99
N CYS A 484 36.27 55.71 56.90
CA CYS A 484 37.70 55.91 56.65
C CYS A 484 38.23 56.82 57.77
N ILE A 485 39.20 56.34 58.56
CA ILE A 485 39.59 56.96 59.83
C ILE A 485 41.11 57.12 59.87
N ASP A 486 41.56 58.31 60.26
CA ASP A 486 42.96 58.57 60.57
C ASP A 486 43.31 57.99 61.95
N GLN A 487 44.32 57.11 61.99
CA GLN A 487 44.88 56.52 63.21
C GLN A 487 46.39 56.78 63.23
N GLY A 488 46.80 57.90 63.83
CA GLY A 488 48.20 58.32 63.84
C GLY A 488 48.70 58.64 62.43
N ASP A 489 49.82 58.06 62.03
CA ASP A 489 50.43 58.25 60.69
C ASP A 489 49.82 57.33 59.61
N SER A 490 48.79 56.55 59.94
CA SER A 490 48.16 55.59 59.02
C SER A 490 46.65 55.79 58.96
N ARG A 491 46.05 55.56 57.78
CA ARG A 491 44.60 55.60 57.60
C ARG A 491 44.05 54.19 57.44
N VAL A 492 42.99 53.89 58.19
CA VAL A 492 42.28 52.60 58.15
C VAL A 492 40.88 52.79 57.57
N ALA A 493 40.31 51.73 57.00
CA ALA A 493 38.94 51.69 56.53
C ALA A 493 38.16 50.59 57.26
N TRP A 494 36.86 50.81 57.47
CA TRP A 494 35.98 49.80 58.04
C TRP A 494 35.02 49.29 56.97
N LEU A 495 35.10 47.98 56.72
CA LEU A 495 34.12 47.23 55.95
C LEU A 495 33.11 46.61 56.91
N PHE A 496 31.83 46.76 56.64
CA PHE A 496 30.77 46.15 57.44
C PHE A 496 29.92 45.24 56.56
N ASP A 497 30.02 43.94 56.83
CA ASP A 497 29.19 42.91 56.23
C ASP A 497 27.87 42.82 57.00
N ARG A 498 26.79 43.23 56.35
CA ARG A 498 25.45 43.23 56.95
C ARG A 498 24.84 41.83 57.05
N LEU A 499 25.26 40.88 56.22
CA LEU A 499 24.79 39.49 56.31
C LEU A 499 25.44 38.79 57.49
N ALA A 500 26.77 38.90 57.60
CA ALA A 500 27.52 38.30 58.69
C ALA A 500 27.48 39.12 60.00
N ASN A 501 26.86 40.30 59.97
CA ASN A 501 26.86 41.29 61.07
C ASN A 501 28.27 41.52 61.64
N THR A 502 29.28 41.61 60.75
CA THR A 502 30.69 41.64 61.13
C THR A 502 31.37 42.88 60.56
N LYS A 503 32.15 43.57 61.41
CA LYS A 503 32.98 44.70 61.01
C LYS A 503 34.44 44.26 60.87
N THR A 504 35.05 44.56 59.73
CA THR A 504 36.46 44.31 59.44
C THR A 504 37.18 45.63 59.26
N GLU A 505 38.18 45.89 60.09
CA GLU A 505 39.13 46.98 59.88
C GLU A 505 40.20 46.54 58.88
N VAL A 506 40.46 47.37 57.87
CA VAL A 506 41.43 47.10 56.81
C VAL A 506 42.37 48.28 56.62
N LYS A 507 43.62 47.99 56.31
CA LYS A 507 44.67 48.96 55.97
C LYS A 507 45.34 48.59 54.66
N MET A 508 46.18 49.50 54.15
CA MET A 508 46.96 49.26 52.94
C MET A 508 47.75 47.93 53.03
N GLY A 509 47.66 47.11 51.99
CA GLY A 509 48.29 45.81 51.88
C GLY A 509 47.43 44.63 52.34
N ASP A 510 46.35 44.86 53.10
CA ASP A 510 45.48 43.77 53.54
C ASP A 510 44.76 43.12 52.37
N LYS A 511 44.60 41.80 52.43
CA LYS A 511 43.87 41.00 51.45
C LYS A 511 42.50 40.64 51.98
N ILE A 512 41.49 40.85 51.15
CA ILE A 512 40.09 40.59 51.48
C ILE A 512 39.50 39.67 50.44
N LYS A 513 38.72 38.69 50.94
CA LYS A 513 37.87 37.82 50.13
C LYS A 513 36.43 38.00 50.60
N ALA A 514 35.55 38.30 49.66
CA ALA A 514 34.11 38.34 49.87
C ALA A 514 33.44 37.71 48.64
N SER A 515 32.80 36.56 48.81
CA SER A 515 32.24 35.78 47.70
C SER A 515 33.31 35.43 46.64
N ASP A 516 33.08 35.71 45.36
CA ASP A 516 34.04 35.59 44.24
C ASP A 516 35.03 36.76 44.16
N MET A 517 34.87 37.81 44.96
CA MET A 517 35.79 38.95 44.94
C MET A 517 37.00 38.70 45.85
N GLU A 518 38.18 38.62 45.26
CA GLU A 518 39.47 38.63 45.95
C GLU A 518 40.27 39.87 45.56
N PHE A 519 40.66 40.69 46.53
CA PHE A 519 41.41 41.93 46.28
C PHE A 519 42.32 42.30 47.46
N SER A 520 43.31 43.16 47.19
CA SER A 520 44.11 43.82 48.21
C SER A 520 43.78 45.31 48.30
N ILE A 521 43.87 45.88 49.50
CA ILE A 521 43.75 47.33 49.70
C ILE A 521 45.01 48.02 49.21
N ASP A 522 44.87 48.90 48.22
CA ASP A 522 45.98 49.60 47.58
C ASP A 522 46.22 50.98 48.19
N SER A 523 45.15 51.68 48.57
CA SER A 523 45.22 52.92 49.35
C SER A 523 43.91 53.18 50.09
N VAL A 524 43.99 53.93 51.19
CA VAL A 524 42.83 54.46 51.93
C VAL A 524 42.93 55.97 51.98
N ASP A 525 41.88 56.68 51.58
CA ASP A 525 41.77 58.14 51.74
C ASP A 525 40.51 58.54 52.50
N SER A 526 40.22 59.84 52.61
CA SER A 526 39.12 60.36 53.43
C SER A 526 37.73 60.06 52.87
N THR A 527 37.63 59.58 51.62
CA THR A 527 36.36 59.39 50.90
C THR A 527 36.17 57.97 50.39
N GLY A 528 37.18 57.11 50.46
CA GLY A 528 37.11 55.78 49.89
C GLY A 528 38.40 54.97 50.01
N ILE A 529 38.34 53.77 49.43
CA ILE A 529 39.47 52.87 49.27
C ILE A 529 39.73 52.59 47.79
N ALA A 530 41.01 52.48 47.42
CA ALA A 530 41.41 51.85 46.17
C ALA A 530 41.68 50.37 46.42
N ILE A 531 41.04 49.51 45.64
CA ILE A 531 41.21 48.05 45.71
C ILE A 531 41.90 47.56 44.44
N ARG A 532 42.77 46.55 44.61
CA ARG A 532 43.47 45.90 43.51
C ARG A 532 43.03 44.43 43.45
N GLY A 533 42.26 44.09 42.43
CA GLY A 533 41.91 42.73 42.09
C GLY A 533 42.96 42.09 41.17
N PRO A 534 42.73 40.83 40.71
CA PRO A 534 43.70 40.09 39.92
C PRO A 534 43.98 40.71 38.54
N ARG A 535 43.01 41.44 37.98
CA ARG A 535 43.08 42.02 36.62
C ARG A 535 42.65 43.48 36.54
N SER A 536 42.31 44.09 37.66
CA SER A 536 41.77 45.45 37.69
C SER A 536 42.14 46.18 38.97
N ARG A 537 42.18 47.50 38.88
CA ARG A 537 42.20 48.40 40.03
C ARG A 537 40.87 49.13 40.02
N SER A 538 40.21 49.22 41.17
CA SER A 538 38.91 49.88 41.31
C SER A 538 38.91 50.78 42.54
N ARG A 539 37.99 51.74 42.56
CA ARG A 539 37.72 52.60 43.71
C ARG A 539 36.35 52.29 44.28
N LEU A 540 36.31 52.15 45.60
CA LEU A 540 35.08 52.02 46.37
C LEU A 540 34.94 53.25 47.26
N GLU A 541 33.83 53.96 47.12
CA GLU A 541 33.57 55.18 47.90
C GLU A 541 32.79 54.87 49.18
N LEU A 542 32.90 55.77 50.16
CA LEU A 542 32.18 55.66 51.42
C LEU A 542 30.66 55.52 51.17
N GLY A 543 30.04 54.52 51.81
CA GLY A 543 28.62 54.20 51.64
C GLY A 543 28.30 53.23 50.51
N GLN A 544 29.27 52.86 49.66
CA GLN A 544 29.09 51.85 48.62
C GLN A 544 29.38 50.44 49.14
N HIS A 545 28.74 49.43 48.54
CA HIS A 545 29.08 48.03 48.76
C HIS A 545 30.12 47.52 47.76
N LEU A 546 30.81 46.41 48.04
CA LEU A 546 31.96 45.96 47.25
C LEU A 546 31.66 45.81 45.75
N ARG A 547 30.47 45.32 45.38
CA ARG A 547 30.03 45.20 43.96
C ARG A 547 29.87 46.55 43.22
N GLN A 548 29.78 47.68 43.93
CA GLN A 548 29.69 49.03 43.35
C GLN A 548 31.06 49.66 43.05
N ALA A 549 32.17 48.99 43.38
CA ALA A 549 33.51 49.52 43.13
C ALA A 549 33.73 49.82 41.63
N LYS A 550 34.06 51.06 41.30
CA LYS A 550 34.25 51.52 39.92
C LYS A 550 35.69 51.31 39.49
N ALA A 551 35.91 50.67 38.35
CA ALA A 551 37.25 50.52 37.79
C ALA A 551 37.92 51.88 37.55
N PHE A 552 39.22 51.99 37.84
CA PHE A 552 40.00 53.13 37.36
C PHE A 552 40.05 53.07 35.82
N PRO A 553 40.14 54.24 35.14
CA PRO A 553 40.45 54.26 33.71
C PRO A 553 41.74 53.46 33.45
N PRO A 554 41.85 52.73 32.32
CA PRO A 554 43.12 52.09 31.96
C PRO A 554 44.22 53.15 31.91
N GLU A 555 45.36 52.91 32.57
CA GLU A 555 46.53 53.76 32.42
C GLU A 555 46.87 53.89 30.92
N PRO A 556 47.17 55.11 30.42
CA PRO A 556 47.51 55.28 29.02
C PRO A 556 48.72 54.41 28.69
N GLN A 557 48.53 53.45 27.78
CA GLN A 557 49.64 52.67 27.24
C GLN A 557 50.59 53.62 26.52
N THR A 558 51.80 53.80 27.03
CA THR A 558 52.86 54.48 26.28
C THR A 558 53.06 53.71 24.98
N PRO A 559 52.89 54.33 23.80
CA PRO A 559 53.03 53.62 22.53
C PRO A 559 54.46 53.06 22.39
N PRO A 560 54.63 51.87 21.78
CA PRO A 560 55.95 51.33 21.50
C PRO A 560 56.72 52.30 20.61
N VAL A 561 57.98 52.58 20.97
CA VAL A 561 58.91 53.38 20.17
C VAL A 561 58.99 52.76 18.77
N PRO A 562 58.69 53.51 17.69
CA PRO A 562 58.77 52.98 16.34
C PRO A 562 60.21 52.57 16.01
N PRO A 563 60.42 51.44 15.31
CA PRO A 563 61.76 51.05 14.87
C PRO A 563 62.33 52.12 13.93
N LYS A 564 63.62 52.45 14.11
CA LYS A 564 64.36 53.37 13.23
C LYS A 564 64.22 52.91 11.78
N SER A 565 63.78 53.83 10.93
CA SER A 565 63.71 53.67 9.48
C SER A 565 65.08 53.24 8.92
N VAL A 566 65.13 52.04 8.33
CA VAL A 566 66.25 51.60 7.48
C VAL A 566 66.09 52.27 6.10
N PRO A 567 67.14 52.86 5.50
CA PRO A 567 67.04 53.48 4.18
C PRO A 567 66.80 52.41 3.09
N LEU A 568 65.86 52.67 2.19
CA LEU A 568 65.63 51.90 0.97
C LEU A 568 66.88 51.95 0.08
N THR A 569 67.51 50.81 -0.18
CA THR A 569 68.42 50.62 -1.30
C THR A 569 67.62 50.53 -2.60
N LYS A 570 67.98 51.36 -3.58
CA LYS A 570 67.45 51.32 -4.95
C LYS A 570 67.81 49.98 -5.62
N PRO A 571 66.96 49.46 -6.51
CA PRO A 571 67.31 48.32 -7.34
C PRO A 571 68.27 48.76 -8.45
N THR A 572 69.37 48.04 -8.61
CA THR A 572 70.21 48.05 -9.82
C THR A 572 69.92 46.78 -10.61
N ASN A 573 69.62 46.98 -11.90
CA ASN A 573 69.47 46.06 -13.04
C ASN A 573 69.68 44.56 -12.83
#